data_AF-A0A1M4Z3R2-F1
#
_entry.id   AF-A0A1M4Z3R2-F1
#
_cell.length_a   1.000
_cell.length_b   1.000
_cell.length_c   1.000
_cell.angle_alpha   90.00
_cell.angle_beta   90.00
_cell.angle_gamma   90.00
#
_symmetry.space_group_name_H-M   'P 1'
#
loop_
_entity.id
_entity.type
_entity.pdbx_description
1 polymer ?
#
loop_
_entity_poly.entity_id
_entity_poly.type
_entity_poly.pdbx_seq_one_letter_code
_entity_poly.pdbx_strand_id
1 'polypeptide(L)'
;MQSEPATFAETARRAGHPVQLDQTRVDRLPRCYACIQMGDWSANMQVFTRPGTIARLMAILFSLSVLFCALQLNAEDKDRPDDFWKKYGDVTEWVSARLKLTPEQAEKALPILKTSFELKLLMLEDYGLKDGKMPPLTDEQKEELDAGMIAIRANTRGEMVKILNKEQLEELKKIQEEYHRSYREWLARQ
;
A
#
# COMPACT_ATOMS: atom_id res chain seq x y z
N MET A 1 7.35 29.15 -21.88
CA MET A 1 6.54 28.13 -22.59
C MET A 1 6.08 27.14 -21.54
N GLN A 2 4.85 27.29 -21.05
CA GLN A 2 4.22 26.31 -20.18
C GLN A 2 3.66 25.21 -21.10
N SER A 3 4.27 24.03 -21.07
CA SER A 3 3.73 22.84 -21.72
C SER A 3 2.52 22.40 -20.91
N GLU A 4 1.33 22.42 -21.51
CA GLU A 4 0.14 21.83 -20.91
C GLU A 4 0.41 20.33 -20.66
N PRO A 5 0.06 19.80 -19.47
CA PRO A 5 0.22 18.37 -19.19
C PRO A 5 -0.69 17.59 -20.15
N ALA A 6 -0.12 16.56 -20.80
CA ALA A 6 -0.88 15.69 -21.68
C ALA A 6 -1.96 14.96 -20.87
N THR A 7 -3.20 15.00 -21.35
CA THR A 7 -4.30 14.26 -20.69
C THR A 7 -4.02 12.76 -20.68
N PHE A 8 -4.42 12.05 -19.64
CA PHE A 8 -4.24 10.59 -19.50
C PHE A 8 -4.65 9.78 -20.75
N ALA A 9 -5.73 10.21 -21.42
CA ALA A 9 -6.23 9.59 -22.65
C ALA A 9 -5.28 9.73 -23.86
N GLU A 10 -4.37 10.69 -23.82
CA GLU A 10 -3.35 10.94 -24.84
C GLU A 10 -2.06 10.15 -24.55
N THR A 11 -1.65 10.04 -23.29
CA THR A 11 -0.55 9.16 -22.86
C THR A 11 -0.88 7.68 -23.14
N ALA A 12 -2.09 7.22 -22.82
CA ALA A 12 -2.54 5.87 -23.14
C ALA A 12 -2.57 5.58 -24.66
N ARG A 13 -2.94 6.59 -25.47
CA ARG A 13 -2.91 6.49 -26.94
C ARG A 13 -1.50 6.44 -27.50
N ARG A 14 -0.55 7.22 -26.96
CA ARG A 14 0.87 7.15 -27.34
C ARG A 14 1.49 5.78 -27.06
N ALA A 15 1.06 5.11 -26.00
CA ALA A 15 1.49 3.75 -25.67
C ALA A 15 0.83 2.65 -26.53
N GLY A 16 -0.08 3.00 -27.46
CA GLY A 16 -0.72 2.02 -28.36
C GLY A 16 -1.79 1.14 -27.69
N HIS A 17 -2.27 1.50 -26.50
CA HIS A 17 -3.25 0.71 -25.75
C HIS A 17 -4.62 1.41 -25.69
N PRO A 18 -5.69 0.85 -26.30
CA PRO A 18 -7.02 1.42 -26.19
C PRO A 18 -7.62 1.15 -24.80
N VAL A 19 -7.69 2.18 -23.95
CA VAL A 19 -8.32 2.13 -22.63
C VAL A 19 -9.80 2.53 -22.74
N GLN A 20 -10.72 1.57 -22.59
CA GLN A 20 -12.15 1.84 -22.39
C GLN A 20 -12.43 2.00 -20.88
N LEU A 21 -12.79 3.21 -20.45
CA LEU A 21 -13.20 3.51 -19.07
C LEU A 21 -14.71 3.27 -18.92
N ASP A 22 -15.11 2.30 -18.10
CA ASP A 22 -16.50 2.12 -17.63
C ASP A 22 -16.65 2.82 -16.27
N GLN A 23 -17.42 3.91 -16.24
CA GLN A 23 -17.58 4.84 -15.12
C GLN A 23 -18.60 4.42 -14.05
N THR A 24 -19.14 3.20 -14.08
CA THR A 24 -20.37 2.88 -13.31
C THR A 24 -20.19 2.24 -11.93
N ARG A 25 -19.00 2.27 -11.30
CA ARG A 25 -18.81 1.58 -10.00
C ARG A 25 -18.02 2.38 -8.97
N VAL A 26 -18.57 3.52 -8.54
CA VAL A 26 -18.12 4.25 -7.34
C VAL A 26 -19.33 4.48 -6.45
N ASP A 27 -19.84 3.42 -5.80
CA ASP A 27 -20.78 3.56 -4.67
C ASP A 27 -21.00 2.20 -3.99
N ARG A 28 -20.17 1.90 -2.98
CA ARG A 28 -20.49 1.12 -1.76
C ARG A 28 -19.22 0.56 -1.12
N LEU A 29 -18.79 1.17 -0.02
CA LEU A 29 -18.00 0.50 1.03
C LEU A 29 -18.55 0.89 2.41
N PRO A 30 -18.97 -0.05 3.27
CA PRO A 30 -19.39 0.24 4.62
C PRO A 30 -18.19 0.38 5.58
N ARG A 31 -18.31 1.35 6.50
CA ARG A 31 -17.48 1.52 7.71
C ARG A 31 -17.73 0.35 8.66
N CYS A 32 -16.67 -0.34 9.10
CA CYS A 32 -16.71 -1.23 10.25
C CYS A 32 -15.77 -0.71 11.35
N TYR A 33 -16.37 -0.30 12.46
CA TYR A 33 -15.70 -0.02 13.74
C TYR A 33 -15.47 -1.33 14.51
N ALA A 34 -14.35 -1.40 15.21
CA ALA A 34 -14.02 -2.45 16.16
C ALA A 34 -14.82 -2.31 17.46
N CYS A 35 -15.41 -3.41 17.94
CA CYS A 35 -15.79 -3.62 19.34
C CYS A 35 -15.20 -4.97 19.78
N ILE A 36 -14.23 -4.96 20.68
CA ILE A 36 -13.76 -6.15 21.38
C ILE A 36 -14.40 -6.13 22.77
N GLN A 37 -15.18 -7.18 23.06
CA GLN A 37 -15.77 -7.48 24.35
C GLN A 37 -14.68 -7.87 25.36
N MET A 38 -14.68 -7.24 26.54
CA MET A 38 -13.95 -7.74 27.71
C MET A 38 -14.80 -8.80 28.40
N GLY A 39 -14.25 -10.02 28.48
CA GLY A 39 -14.79 -11.12 29.27
C GLY A 39 -14.35 -10.99 30.73
N ASP A 40 -15.33 -11.16 31.61
CA ASP A 40 -15.23 -11.24 33.06
C ASP A 40 -14.48 -12.52 33.48
N TRP A 41 -13.40 -12.37 34.25
CA TRP A 41 -12.69 -13.48 34.91
C TRP A 41 -12.39 -13.08 36.36
N SER A 42 -13.39 -13.24 37.22
CA SER A 42 -13.16 -13.35 38.66
C SER A 42 -12.85 -14.80 39.02
N ALA A 43 -11.64 -15.09 39.50
CA ALA A 43 -11.41 -16.10 40.54
C ALA A 43 -9.98 -16.06 41.11
N ASN A 44 -9.93 -15.89 42.44
CA ASN A 44 -8.95 -16.44 43.38
C ASN A 44 -7.47 -16.06 43.25
N MET A 45 -7.06 -15.08 44.07
CA MET A 45 -5.70 -15.05 44.61
C MET A 45 -5.75 -14.81 46.12
N GLN A 46 -5.59 -15.90 46.87
CA GLN A 46 -5.38 -15.84 48.32
C GLN A 46 -3.92 -15.47 48.62
N VAL A 47 -3.78 -14.32 49.29
CA VAL A 47 -2.80 -13.90 50.31
C VAL A 47 -1.47 -14.67 50.42
N PHE A 48 -0.36 -13.95 50.19
CA PHE A 48 0.85 -14.02 51.04
C PHE A 48 1.50 -12.63 51.11
N THR A 49 0.95 -11.77 51.99
CA THR A 49 1.50 -10.44 52.26
C THR A 49 2.61 -10.54 53.31
N ARG A 50 3.87 -10.55 52.86
CA ARG A 50 5.04 -10.24 53.70
C ARG A 50 5.57 -8.86 53.29
N PRO A 51 5.60 -7.86 54.18
CA PRO A 51 5.78 -6.44 53.81
C PRO A 51 7.15 -6.09 53.20
N GLY A 52 8.17 -6.94 53.38
CA GLY A 52 9.51 -6.72 52.79
C GLY A 52 9.65 -7.10 51.32
N THR A 53 8.82 -8.02 50.81
CA THR A 53 8.96 -8.56 49.45
C THR A 53 8.18 -7.76 48.42
N ILE A 54 7.07 -7.13 48.84
CA ILE A 54 6.19 -6.34 47.97
C ILE A 54 6.91 -5.08 47.47
N ALA A 55 7.64 -4.37 48.34
CA ALA A 55 8.39 -3.18 47.93
C ALA A 55 9.47 -3.51 46.88
N ARG A 56 10.13 -4.67 47.02
CA ARG A 56 11.16 -5.13 46.06
C ARG A 56 10.53 -5.57 44.73
N LEU A 57 9.40 -6.26 44.76
CA LEU A 57 8.66 -6.66 43.56
C LEU A 57 8.11 -5.43 42.81
N MET A 58 7.55 -4.44 43.52
CA MET A 58 7.06 -3.21 42.89
C MET A 58 8.19 -2.38 42.26
N ALA A 59 9.38 -2.32 42.89
CA ALA A 59 10.54 -1.64 42.31
C ALA A 59 11.09 -2.35 41.05
N ILE A 60 11.07 -3.69 41.03
CA ILE A 60 11.47 -4.48 39.85
C ILE A 60 10.44 -4.31 38.73
N LEU A 61 9.14 -4.36 39.04
CA LEU A 61 8.07 -4.14 38.05
C LEU A 61 8.08 -2.72 37.49
N PHE A 62 8.37 -1.71 38.32
CA PHE A 62 8.52 -0.32 37.85
C PHE A 62 9.76 -0.14 36.99
N SER A 63 10.89 -0.77 37.35
CA SER A 63 12.11 -0.78 36.53
C SER A 63 11.91 -1.49 35.18
N LEU A 64 11.16 -2.60 35.16
CA LEU A 64 10.81 -3.32 33.92
C LEU A 64 9.83 -2.52 33.05
N SER A 65 8.86 -1.82 33.68
CA SER A 65 7.93 -0.92 32.99
C SER A 65 8.64 0.24 32.30
N VAL A 66 9.60 0.88 32.98
CA VAL A 66 10.39 1.99 32.40
C VAL A 66 11.30 1.49 31.26
N LEU A 67 11.88 0.28 31.39
CA LEU A 67 12.66 -0.34 30.31
C LEU A 67 11.79 -0.68 29.09
N PHE A 68 10.54 -1.12 29.32
CA PHE A 68 9.59 -1.42 28.25
C PHE A 68 9.06 -0.14 27.56
N CYS A 69 8.89 0.96 28.29
CA CYS A 69 8.55 2.27 27.71
C CYS A 69 9.69 2.86 26.85
N ALA A 70 10.95 2.64 27.23
CA ALA A 70 12.10 3.10 26.42
C ALA A 70 12.25 2.31 25.10
N LEU A 71 11.81 1.05 25.06
CA LEU A 71 11.79 0.22 23.85
C LEU A 71 10.67 0.58 22.87
N GLN A 72 9.57 1.18 23.34
CA GLN A 72 8.44 1.59 22.48
C GLN A 72 8.64 2.98 21.84
N LEU A 73 9.69 3.73 22.22
CA LEU A 73 9.96 5.09 21.76
C LEU A 73 10.92 5.19 20.55
N ASN A 74 11.34 4.08 19.95
CA ASN A 74 12.21 4.08 18.78
C ASN A 74 11.73 3.14 17.67
N ALA A 75 10.47 3.24 17.29
CA ALA A 75 9.98 2.72 16.02
C ALA A 75 9.38 3.85 15.17
N GLU A 76 10.03 5.01 15.16
CA GLU A 76 9.93 5.94 14.03
C GLU A 76 10.96 5.45 13.01
N ASP A 77 10.60 4.37 12.29
CA ASP A 77 11.41 3.92 11.16
C ASP A 77 11.35 5.04 10.12
N LYS A 78 12.54 5.55 9.82
CA LYS A 78 12.75 6.67 8.92
C LYS A 78 12.57 6.17 7.50
N ASP A 79 11.32 5.96 7.09
CA ASP A 79 10.95 5.80 5.68
C ASP A 79 11.27 7.13 4.99
N ARG A 80 12.48 7.16 4.43
CA ARG A 80 12.98 8.28 3.65
C ARG A 80 12.11 8.42 2.40
N PRO A 81 11.95 9.63 1.82
CA PRO A 81 11.22 9.83 0.56
C PRO A 81 11.72 8.93 -0.60
N ASP A 82 12.96 8.45 -0.49
CA ASP A 82 13.68 7.56 -1.40
C ASP A 82 13.29 6.07 -1.29
N ASP A 83 12.51 5.64 -0.28
CA ASP A 83 12.22 4.21 -0.05
C ASP A 83 11.03 3.64 -0.84
N PHE A 84 10.09 4.47 -1.32
CA PHE A 84 8.91 3.97 -2.06
C PHE A 84 9.33 3.20 -3.31
N TRP A 85 10.19 3.81 -4.14
CA TRP A 85 10.68 3.19 -5.38
C TRP A 85 11.61 2.01 -5.14
N LYS A 86 12.26 1.97 -3.98
CA LYS A 86 13.11 0.85 -3.58
C LYS A 86 12.27 -0.37 -3.19
N LYS A 87 11.18 -0.17 -2.44
CA LYS A 87 10.24 -1.26 -2.07
C LYS A 87 9.59 -1.91 -3.29
N TYR A 88 9.27 -1.11 -4.31
CA TYR A 88 8.58 -1.57 -5.51
C TYR A 88 9.48 -1.66 -6.76
N GLY A 89 10.81 -1.60 -6.59
CA GLY A 89 11.78 -1.52 -7.69
C GLY A 89 11.80 -2.74 -8.60
N ASP A 90 11.50 -3.93 -8.05
CA ASP A 90 11.13 -5.11 -8.82
C ASP A 90 9.70 -5.54 -8.45
N VAL A 91 8.73 -4.76 -8.92
CA VAL A 91 7.31 -5.04 -8.67
C VAL A 91 6.91 -6.41 -9.22
N THR A 92 7.55 -6.87 -10.30
CA THR A 92 7.25 -8.15 -10.93
C THR A 92 7.64 -9.33 -10.04
N GLU A 93 8.81 -9.28 -9.42
CA GLU A 93 9.27 -10.29 -8.48
C GLU A 93 8.38 -10.32 -7.22
N TRP A 94 8.14 -9.14 -6.63
CA TRP A 94 7.32 -9.02 -5.42
C TRP A 94 5.89 -9.52 -5.61
N VAL A 95 5.24 -9.13 -6.71
CA VAL A 95 3.86 -9.58 -7.02
C VAL A 95 3.84 -11.08 -7.34
N SER A 96 4.80 -11.58 -8.10
CA SER A 96 4.84 -13.00 -8.48
C SER A 96 5.03 -13.92 -7.29
N ALA A 97 5.90 -13.54 -6.35
CA ALA A 97 6.12 -14.27 -5.11
C ALA A 97 4.84 -14.35 -4.27
N ARG A 98 4.08 -13.24 -4.15
CA ARG A 98 2.83 -13.21 -3.37
C ARG A 98 1.69 -13.96 -4.05
N LEU A 99 1.57 -13.87 -5.37
CA LEU A 99 0.51 -14.55 -6.13
C LEU A 99 0.77 -16.04 -6.32
N LYS A 100 1.98 -16.53 -5.99
CA LYS A 100 2.38 -17.93 -6.15
C LYS A 100 2.07 -18.44 -7.55
N LEU A 101 2.50 -17.68 -8.56
CA LEU A 101 2.20 -17.99 -9.96
C LEU A 101 2.84 -19.32 -10.36
N THR A 102 2.11 -20.15 -11.09
CA THR A 102 2.71 -21.28 -11.80
C THR A 102 3.60 -20.76 -12.94
N PRO A 103 4.57 -21.55 -13.44
CA PRO A 103 5.38 -21.13 -14.59
C PRO A 103 4.55 -20.67 -15.79
N GLU A 104 3.49 -21.41 -16.13
CA GLU A 104 2.57 -21.08 -17.22
C GLU A 104 1.77 -19.80 -16.99
N GLN A 105 1.36 -19.54 -15.74
CA GLN A 105 0.71 -18.29 -15.37
C GLN A 105 1.70 -17.13 -15.44
N ALA A 106 2.94 -17.32 -14.96
CA ALA A 106 3.98 -16.30 -14.93
C ALA A 106 4.33 -15.81 -16.35
N GLU A 107 4.43 -16.72 -17.33
CA GLU A 107 4.66 -16.35 -18.74
C GLU A 107 3.63 -15.35 -19.28
N LYS A 108 2.37 -15.45 -18.83
CA LYS A 108 1.27 -14.57 -19.29
C LYS A 108 1.09 -13.35 -18.38
N ALA A 109 1.24 -13.51 -17.08
CA ALA A 109 0.98 -12.49 -16.07
C ALA A 109 2.10 -11.46 -15.95
N LEU A 110 3.37 -11.89 -16.04
CA LEU A 110 4.52 -11.00 -15.87
C LEU A 110 4.55 -9.86 -16.89
N PRO A 111 4.31 -10.09 -18.21
CA PRO A 111 4.25 -8.99 -19.17
C PRO A 111 3.16 -7.97 -18.85
N ILE A 112 1.99 -8.40 -18.38
CA ILE A 112 0.87 -7.53 -18.00
C ILE A 112 1.26 -6.67 -16.79
N LEU A 113 1.83 -7.30 -15.76
CA LEU A 113 2.28 -6.60 -14.55
C LEU A 113 3.37 -5.58 -14.87
N LYS A 114 4.35 -5.95 -15.69
CA LYS A 114 5.43 -5.07 -16.16
C LYS A 114 4.86 -3.87 -16.91
N THR A 115 3.99 -4.12 -17.90
CA THR A 115 3.33 -3.05 -18.68
C THR A 115 2.53 -2.12 -17.75
N SER A 116 1.81 -2.67 -16.77
CA SER A 116 1.06 -1.86 -15.81
C SER A 116 1.94 -0.95 -14.97
N PHE A 117 3.19 -1.34 -14.69
CA PHE A 117 4.12 -0.54 -13.91
C PHE A 117 4.80 0.52 -14.77
N GLU A 118 5.21 0.16 -15.99
CA GLU A 118 5.74 1.09 -16.98
C GLU A 118 4.74 2.22 -17.29
N LEU A 119 3.46 1.90 -17.45
CA LEU A 119 2.40 2.92 -17.64
C LEU A 119 2.29 3.88 -16.46
N LYS A 120 2.46 3.40 -15.22
CA LYS A 120 2.44 4.27 -14.03
C LYS A 120 3.66 5.17 -13.99
N LEU A 121 4.85 4.64 -14.33
CA LEU A 121 6.08 5.43 -14.40
C LEU A 121 5.97 6.51 -15.48
N LEU A 122 5.55 6.15 -16.69
CA LEU A 122 5.34 7.11 -17.78
C LEU A 122 4.36 8.22 -17.38
N MET A 123 3.24 7.84 -16.74
CA MET A 123 2.29 8.82 -16.23
C MET A 123 2.93 9.74 -15.19
N LEU A 124 3.81 9.25 -14.31
CA LEU A 124 4.47 10.12 -13.33
C LEU A 124 5.55 11.01 -13.97
N GLU A 125 6.25 10.51 -15.00
CA GLU A 125 7.21 11.27 -15.80
C GLU A 125 6.52 12.44 -16.53
N ASP A 126 5.30 12.24 -17.04
CA ASP A 126 4.49 13.29 -17.65
C ASP A 126 4.18 14.45 -16.67
N TYR A 127 4.12 14.15 -15.37
CA TYR A 127 3.94 15.15 -14.30
C TYR A 127 5.27 15.64 -13.70
N GLY A 128 6.40 15.23 -14.29
CA GLY A 128 7.72 15.76 -13.97
C GLY A 128 8.51 14.96 -12.94
N LEU A 129 8.14 13.71 -12.64
CA LEU A 129 8.97 12.81 -11.83
C LEU A 129 10.37 12.68 -12.45
N LYS A 130 11.41 13.13 -11.73
CA LYS A 130 12.82 13.01 -12.13
C LYS A 130 13.68 12.67 -10.92
N ASP A 131 14.61 11.73 -11.08
CA ASP A 131 15.53 11.29 -10.02
C ASP A 131 14.80 10.92 -8.70
N GLY A 132 13.62 10.30 -8.82
CA GLY A 132 12.78 9.88 -7.69
C GLY A 132 12.06 11.02 -6.95
N LYS A 133 12.13 12.26 -7.47
CA LYS A 133 11.50 13.44 -6.88
C LYS A 133 10.40 13.98 -7.79
N MET A 134 9.27 14.33 -7.17
CA MET A 134 8.14 14.93 -7.85
C MET A 134 8.17 16.46 -7.63
N PRO A 135 7.90 17.30 -8.66
CA PRO A 135 7.62 18.71 -8.43
C PRO A 135 6.36 18.89 -7.56
N PRO A 136 6.16 20.06 -6.93
CA PRO A 136 4.90 20.35 -6.24
C PRO A 136 3.75 20.31 -7.25
N LEU A 137 2.71 19.54 -6.91
CA LEU A 137 1.52 19.35 -7.74
C LEU A 137 0.33 20.11 -7.16
N THR A 138 -0.54 20.61 -8.03
CA THR A 138 -1.85 21.15 -7.62
C THR A 138 -2.77 20.02 -7.15
N ASP A 139 -3.83 20.36 -6.42
CA ASP A 139 -4.81 19.36 -5.97
C ASP A 139 -5.49 18.68 -7.18
N GLU A 140 -5.80 19.42 -8.25
CA GLU A 140 -6.36 18.86 -9.48
C GLU A 140 -5.41 17.85 -10.14
N GLN A 141 -4.11 18.14 -10.17
CA GLN A 141 -3.11 17.23 -10.72
C GLN A 141 -2.97 15.96 -9.87
N LYS A 142 -3.08 16.08 -8.55
CA LYS A 142 -3.08 14.93 -7.63
C LYS A 142 -4.31 14.04 -7.86
N GLU A 143 -5.48 14.65 -8.07
CA GLU A 143 -6.72 13.93 -8.39
C GLU A 143 -6.65 13.23 -9.76
N GLU A 144 -6.10 13.89 -10.78
CA GLU A 144 -5.94 13.28 -12.11
C GLU A 144 -4.97 12.09 -12.07
N LEU A 145 -3.84 12.22 -11.37
CA LEU A 145 -2.91 11.12 -11.13
C LEU A 145 -3.57 9.95 -10.41
N ASP A 146 -4.36 10.21 -9.36
CA ASP A 146 -5.07 9.17 -8.62
C ASP A 146 -6.08 8.43 -9.50
N ALA A 147 -6.85 9.16 -10.32
CA ALA A 147 -7.76 8.60 -11.29
C ALA A 147 -7.04 7.74 -12.33
N GLY A 148 -5.90 8.20 -12.85
CA GLY A 148 -5.05 7.45 -13.76
C GLY A 148 -4.51 6.15 -13.16
N MET A 149 -4.06 6.19 -11.90
CA MET A 149 -3.63 4.99 -11.17
C MET A 149 -4.76 3.96 -11.02
N ILE A 150 -5.98 4.43 -10.70
CA ILE A 150 -7.18 3.59 -10.60
C ILE A 150 -7.51 2.95 -11.95
N ALA A 151 -7.43 3.71 -13.04
CA ALA A 151 -7.69 3.22 -14.40
C ALA A 151 -6.70 2.12 -14.80
N ILE A 152 -5.39 2.34 -14.60
CA ILE A 152 -4.35 1.32 -14.89
C ILE A 152 -4.62 0.05 -14.07
N ARG A 153 -4.98 0.19 -12.78
CA ARG A 153 -5.31 -0.94 -11.90
C ARG A 153 -6.51 -1.73 -12.44
N ALA A 154 -7.57 -1.04 -12.84
CA ALA A 154 -8.78 -1.66 -13.37
C ALA A 154 -8.48 -2.44 -14.66
N ASN A 155 -7.73 -1.85 -15.59
CA ASN A 155 -7.33 -2.53 -16.83
C ASN A 155 -6.49 -3.78 -16.53
N THR A 156 -5.46 -3.64 -15.69
CA THR A 156 -4.60 -4.75 -15.26
C THR A 156 -5.43 -5.89 -14.68
N ARG A 157 -6.38 -5.59 -13.79
CA ARG A 157 -7.27 -6.61 -13.21
C ARG A 157 -8.11 -7.29 -14.28
N GLY A 158 -8.66 -6.54 -15.24
CA GLY A 158 -9.45 -7.07 -16.34
C GLY A 158 -8.70 -8.10 -17.19
N GLU A 159 -7.41 -7.87 -17.43
CA GLU A 159 -6.56 -8.83 -18.14
C GLU A 159 -6.22 -10.05 -17.27
N MET A 160 -5.88 -9.82 -15.99
CA MET A 160 -5.46 -10.87 -15.07
C MET A 160 -6.57 -11.87 -14.71
N VAL A 161 -7.85 -11.49 -14.84
CA VAL A 161 -9.01 -12.39 -14.62
C VAL A 161 -8.98 -13.62 -15.53
N LYS A 162 -8.33 -13.53 -16.70
CA LYS A 162 -8.23 -14.65 -17.66
C LYS A 162 -7.14 -15.66 -17.29
N ILE A 163 -6.26 -15.31 -16.36
CA ILE A 163 -5.02 -16.05 -16.06
C ILE A 163 -5.05 -16.57 -14.61
N LEU A 164 -5.53 -15.75 -13.69
CA LEU A 164 -5.51 -16.02 -12.26
C LEU A 164 -6.80 -16.70 -11.80
N ASN A 165 -6.67 -17.54 -10.77
CA ASN A 165 -7.83 -18.08 -10.07
C ASN A 165 -8.42 -17.04 -9.09
N LYS A 166 -9.57 -17.39 -8.47
CA LYS A 166 -10.28 -16.48 -7.55
C LYS A 166 -9.44 -16.06 -6.35
N GLU A 167 -8.68 -16.96 -5.74
CA GLU A 167 -7.85 -16.66 -4.56
C GLU A 167 -6.71 -15.70 -4.92
N GLN A 168 -6.05 -15.96 -6.05
CA GLN A 168 -5.01 -15.10 -6.60
C GLN A 168 -5.55 -13.71 -6.97
N LEU A 169 -6.78 -13.62 -7.48
CA LEU A 169 -7.41 -12.32 -7.80
C LEU A 169 -7.74 -11.50 -6.55
N GLU A 170 -8.12 -12.14 -5.44
CA GLU A 170 -8.30 -11.45 -4.16
C GLU A 170 -6.96 -11.01 -3.57
N GLU A 171 -5.90 -11.81 -3.72
CA GLU A 171 -4.57 -11.40 -3.29
C GLU A 171 -4.02 -10.27 -4.15
N LEU A 172 -4.22 -10.31 -5.48
CA LEU A 172 -3.89 -9.22 -6.39
C LEU A 172 -4.59 -7.92 -5.98
N LYS A 173 -5.85 -8.00 -5.56
CA LYS A 173 -6.59 -6.84 -5.06
C LYS A 173 -5.90 -6.23 -3.84
N LYS A 174 -5.52 -7.04 -2.84
CA LYS A 174 -4.81 -6.55 -1.64
C LYS A 174 -3.47 -5.91 -1.99
N ILE A 175 -2.70 -6.55 -2.87
CA ILE A 175 -1.41 -6.04 -3.37
C ILE A 175 -1.61 -4.65 -3.99
N GLN A 176 -2.61 -4.50 -4.85
CA GLN A 176 -2.90 -3.24 -5.52
C GLN A 176 -3.42 -2.16 -4.55
N GLU A 177 -4.22 -2.53 -3.55
CA GLU A 177 -4.70 -1.62 -2.50
C GLU A 177 -3.56 -1.17 -1.58
N GLU A 178 -2.62 -2.05 -1.24
CA GLU A 178 -1.41 -1.73 -0.49
C GLU A 178 -0.56 -0.71 -1.25
N TYR A 179 -0.26 -1.01 -2.52
CA TYR A 179 0.48 -0.10 -3.39
C TYR A 179 -0.20 1.27 -3.49
N HIS A 180 -1.52 1.30 -3.75
CA HIS A 180 -2.28 2.54 -3.92
C HIS A 180 -2.25 3.41 -2.65
N ARG A 181 -2.34 2.77 -1.48
CA ARG A 181 -2.25 3.47 -0.20
C ARG A 181 -0.88 4.09 0.01
N SER A 182 0.18 3.31 -0.16
CA SER A 182 1.55 3.80 -0.04
C SER A 182 1.85 4.90 -1.06
N TYR A 183 1.27 4.82 -2.26
CA TYR A 183 1.37 5.87 -3.28
C TYR A 183 0.69 7.17 -2.84
N ARG A 184 -0.52 7.12 -2.30
CA ARG A 184 -1.21 8.31 -1.77
C ARG A 184 -0.46 8.96 -0.61
N GLU A 185 0.08 8.14 0.29
CA GLU A 185 0.92 8.61 1.40
C GLU A 185 2.23 9.24 0.89
N TRP A 186 2.80 8.72 -0.19
CA TRP A 186 3.95 9.31 -0.85
C TRP A 186 3.61 10.65 -1.52
N LEU A 187 2.50 10.72 -2.27
CA LEU A 187 2.01 11.97 -2.89
C LEU A 187 1.68 13.06 -1.88
N ALA A 188 1.11 12.71 -0.73
CA ALA A 188 0.77 13.66 0.32
C ALA A 188 2.01 14.29 0.98
N ARG A 189 3.19 13.67 0.82
CA ARG A 189 4.48 14.16 1.33
C ARG A 189 5.26 15.01 0.32
N GLN A 190 4.79 15.08 -0.94
CA GLN A 190 5.36 15.97 -1.98
C GLN A 190 4.66 17.33 -1.95
#